data_AF-A0A7S2PM75-F1
#
_entry.id   AF-A0A7S2PM75-F1
#
_cell.length_a   1.000
_cell.length_b   1.000
_cell.length_c   1.000
_cell.angle_alpha   90.00
_cell.angle_beta   90.00
_cell.angle_gamma   90.00
#
_symmetry.space_group_name_H-M   'P 1'
#
loop_
_entity.id
_entity.type
_entity.pdbx_description
1 polymer ?
#
loop_
_entity_poly.entity_id
_entity_poly.type
_entity_poly.pdbx_seq_one_letter_code
_entity_poly.pdbx_strand_id
1 'polypeptide(L)'
;FIHHPLLDEVDDDGVWKITHLNWFDSQSIAMGLTRVIIDPDCQDEDDEDDPNEHQANFLIGTQLDLSSWEWTELGDVVPFFSVPKGGRHVFHTSTLSCNTSTLLLVGSNVGSDVAILAKQNGAWDIIDVEEGNQMSCPTDEDDEFLFLMGLGVVMVPIPGMQRWHPFPTLASTDGSLTGFVPCHEILGEQFFSR
;
A
#
# COMPACT_ATOMS: atom_id res chain seq x y z
N PHE A 1 -16.78 -15.84 -4.11
CA PHE A 1 -15.61 -16.30 -4.88
C PHE A 1 -15.40 -15.30 -5.99
N ILE A 2 -14.21 -14.72 -6.08
CA ILE A 2 -13.85 -13.73 -7.10
C ILE A 2 -12.67 -14.32 -7.86
N HIS A 3 -12.72 -14.28 -9.19
CA HIS A 3 -11.58 -14.67 -10.01
C HIS A 3 -10.50 -13.59 -9.93
N HIS A 4 -9.27 -14.00 -9.68
CA HIS A 4 -8.14 -13.09 -9.73
C HIS A 4 -7.99 -12.58 -11.17
N PRO A 5 -7.93 -11.25 -11.43
CA PRO A 5 -7.98 -10.73 -12.81
C PRO A 5 -6.84 -11.16 -13.73
N LEU A 6 -5.72 -11.59 -13.15
CA LEU A 6 -4.50 -11.98 -13.86
C LEU A 6 -4.19 -13.49 -13.82
N LEU A 7 -4.96 -14.29 -13.08
CA LEU A 7 -4.74 -15.73 -13.01
C LEU A 7 -5.83 -16.47 -13.79
N ASP A 8 -5.41 -17.28 -14.75
CA ASP A 8 -6.31 -18.03 -15.63
C ASP A 8 -6.89 -19.29 -14.95
N GLU A 9 -6.24 -19.79 -13.90
CA GLU A 9 -6.65 -21.00 -13.17
C GLU A 9 -7.19 -20.65 -11.78
N VAL A 10 -8.30 -21.31 -11.41
CA VAL A 10 -8.79 -21.30 -10.03
C VAL A 10 -7.92 -22.29 -9.28
N ASP A 11 -6.92 -21.78 -8.60
CA ASP A 11 -6.11 -22.54 -7.67
C ASP A 11 -7.00 -23.14 -6.57
N ASP A 12 -6.89 -24.45 -6.32
CA ASP A 12 -7.71 -25.14 -5.30
C ASP A 12 -7.27 -24.79 -3.86
N ASP A 13 -6.10 -24.18 -3.70
CA ASP A 13 -5.42 -23.96 -2.41
C ASP A 13 -5.94 -22.74 -1.62
N GLY A 14 -6.91 -21.99 -2.15
CA GLY A 14 -7.54 -20.91 -1.38
C GLY A 14 -8.29 -19.89 -2.21
N VAL A 15 -9.34 -19.33 -1.60
CA VAL A 15 -10.22 -18.37 -2.27
C VAL A 15 -9.72 -16.94 -2.07
N TRP A 16 -9.43 -16.26 -3.18
CA TRP A 16 -9.16 -14.83 -3.19
C TRP A 16 -10.34 -14.03 -2.65
N LYS A 17 -10.02 -13.09 -1.76
CA LYS A 17 -10.94 -12.09 -1.20
C LYS A 17 -10.44 -10.71 -1.55
N ILE A 18 -11.35 -9.86 -2.03
CA ILE A 18 -11.07 -8.43 -2.15
C ILE A 18 -11.09 -7.82 -0.76
N THR A 19 -10.00 -7.19 -0.35
CA THR A 19 -9.87 -6.48 0.93
C THR A 19 -9.77 -4.97 0.75
N HIS A 20 -9.53 -4.51 -0.47
CA HIS A 20 -9.42 -3.09 -0.78
C HIS A 20 -9.94 -2.77 -2.18
N LEU A 21 -10.70 -1.69 -2.29
CA LEU A 21 -11.09 -1.06 -3.55
C LEU A 21 -11.04 0.45 -3.39
N ASN A 22 -10.30 1.13 -4.25
CA ASN A 22 -10.24 2.59 -4.26
C ASN A 22 -10.20 3.12 -5.69
N TRP A 23 -11.22 3.90 -6.06
CA TRP A 23 -11.20 4.73 -7.26
C TRP A 23 -10.43 5.99 -6.96
N PHE A 24 -9.20 6.07 -7.46
CA PHE A 24 -8.28 7.15 -7.11
C PHE A 24 -8.11 8.18 -8.25
N ASP A 25 -8.57 7.85 -9.46
CA ASP A 25 -8.81 8.80 -10.54
C ASP A 25 -10.03 8.36 -11.38
N SER A 26 -10.32 9.07 -12.48
CA SER A 26 -11.50 8.82 -13.32
C SER A 26 -11.44 7.53 -14.16
N GLN A 27 -10.26 6.92 -14.30
CA GLN A 27 -10.01 5.76 -15.16
C GLN A 27 -9.31 4.62 -14.42
N SER A 28 -8.83 4.83 -13.19
CA SER A 28 -8.01 3.87 -12.48
C SER A 28 -8.64 3.46 -11.14
N ILE A 29 -8.57 2.17 -10.85
CA ILE A 29 -8.98 1.57 -9.59
C ILE A 29 -7.83 0.76 -9.00
N ALA A 30 -7.59 0.96 -7.71
CA ALA A 30 -6.71 0.11 -6.92
C ALA A 30 -7.51 -1.03 -6.30
N MET A 31 -7.00 -2.25 -6.39
CA MET A 31 -7.63 -3.46 -5.86
C MET A 31 -6.62 -4.26 -5.02
N GLY A 32 -6.97 -4.49 -3.75
CA GLY A 32 -6.25 -5.41 -2.88
C GLY A 32 -6.95 -6.75 -2.85
N LEU A 33 -6.22 -7.81 -3.19
CA LEU A 33 -6.65 -9.20 -3.19
C LEU A 33 -5.81 -9.97 -2.18
N THR A 34 -6.46 -10.83 -1.39
CA THR A 34 -5.75 -11.60 -0.37
C THR A 34 -6.30 -13.02 -0.32
N ARG A 35 -5.45 -13.98 0.02
CA ARG A 35 -5.86 -15.34 0.39
C ARG A 35 -4.92 -15.89 1.45
N VAL A 36 -5.42 -16.90 2.16
CA VAL A 36 -4.65 -17.67 3.14
C VAL A 36 -4.71 -19.12 2.69
N ILE A 37 -3.55 -19.72 2.50
CA ILE A 37 -3.38 -21.14 2.15
C ILE A 37 -3.10 -21.87 3.45
N ILE A 38 -4.04 -22.73 3.84
CA ILE A 38 -4.00 -23.41 5.14
C ILE A 38 -3.13 -24.66 5.00
N ASP A 39 -2.06 -24.76 5.79
CA ASP A 39 -1.31 -26.00 5.94
C ASP A 39 -2.01 -26.87 7.00
N PRO A 40 -2.66 -27.99 6.61
CA PRO A 40 -3.38 -28.84 7.55
C PRO A 40 -2.47 -29.56 8.55
N ASP A 41 -1.16 -29.64 8.27
CA ASP A 41 -0.20 -30.36 9.10
C ASP A 41 0.53 -29.42 10.08
N CYS A 42 0.30 -28.11 10.02
CA CYS A 42 0.93 -27.16 10.93
C CYS A 42 0.22 -27.13 12.30
N GLN A 43 1.00 -27.35 13.37
CA GLN A 43 0.50 -27.50 14.75
C GLN A 43 1.11 -26.50 15.74
N ASP A 44 1.77 -25.45 15.27
CA ASP A 44 2.38 -24.44 16.16
C ASP A 44 1.31 -23.51 16.76
N GLU A 45 0.60 -24.04 17.77
CA GLU A 45 -0.36 -23.30 18.59
C GLU A 45 0.32 -22.29 19.52
N ASP A 46 1.61 -22.42 19.79
CA ASP A 46 2.37 -21.60 20.75
C ASP A 46 2.97 -20.31 20.15
N ASP A 47 3.10 -20.19 18.83
CA ASP A 47 3.62 -18.97 18.18
C ASP A 47 2.58 -17.83 18.15
N GLU A 48 3.02 -16.57 18.20
CA GLU A 48 2.10 -15.43 18.09
C GLU A 48 1.68 -15.14 16.62
N ASP A 49 2.52 -15.60 15.69
CA ASP A 49 2.33 -15.48 14.25
C ASP A 49 1.43 -16.58 13.68
N ASP A 50 0.71 -16.22 12.63
CA ASP A 50 -0.11 -17.14 11.85
C ASP A 50 0.81 -18.06 11.03
N PRO A 51 0.75 -19.38 11.23
CA PRO A 51 1.67 -20.30 10.57
C PRO A 51 1.30 -20.57 9.11
N ASN A 52 0.13 -20.14 8.66
CA ASN A 52 -0.34 -20.38 7.30
C ASN A 52 0.34 -19.45 6.31
N GLU A 53 0.37 -19.82 5.04
CA GLU A 53 0.88 -18.94 3.99
C GLU A 53 -0.17 -17.88 3.65
N HIS A 54 0.22 -16.60 3.79
CA HIS A 54 -0.60 -15.48 3.36
C HIS A 54 -0.09 -14.95 2.02
N GLN A 55 -1.01 -14.77 1.08
CA GLN A 55 -0.71 -14.10 -0.18
C GLN A 55 -1.55 -12.84 -0.29
N ALA A 56 -0.91 -11.71 -0.55
CA ALA A 56 -1.53 -10.42 -0.78
C ALA A 56 -1.05 -9.87 -2.12
N ASN A 57 -1.98 -9.50 -2.99
CA ASN A 57 -1.69 -8.92 -4.29
C ASN A 57 -2.39 -7.57 -4.40
N PHE A 58 -1.63 -6.54 -4.79
CA PHE A 58 -2.15 -5.21 -5.04
C PHE A 58 -2.08 -4.91 -6.53
N LEU A 59 -3.25 -4.74 -7.15
CA LEU A 59 -3.39 -4.51 -8.57
C LEU A 59 -3.90 -3.10 -8.84
N ILE A 60 -3.46 -2.53 -9.96
CA ILE A 60 -4.11 -1.34 -10.53
C ILE A 60 -4.82 -1.73 -11.81
N GLY A 61 -6.13 -1.54 -11.84
CA GLY A 61 -6.93 -1.61 -13.06
C GLY A 61 -7.00 -0.23 -13.69
N THR A 62 -6.62 -0.11 -14.96
CA THR A 62 -6.84 1.10 -15.78
C THR A 62 -7.87 0.80 -16.86
N GLN A 63 -8.91 1.61 -16.93
CA GLN A 63 -9.98 1.49 -17.91
C GLN A 63 -9.51 1.99 -19.28
N LEU A 64 -9.50 1.10 -20.27
CA LEU A 64 -9.14 1.43 -21.66
C LEU A 64 -10.37 1.87 -22.47
N ASP A 65 -11.52 1.21 -22.24
CA ASP A 65 -12.83 1.56 -22.78
C ASP A 65 -13.96 1.21 -21.79
N LEU A 66 -15.23 1.38 -22.19
CA LEU A 66 -16.39 1.12 -21.32
C LEU A 66 -16.50 -0.31 -20.79
N SER A 67 -15.79 -1.27 -21.38
CA SER A 67 -15.88 -2.71 -21.09
C SER A 67 -14.53 -3.39 -20.86
N SER A 68 -13.41 -2.75 -21.17
CA SER A 68 -12.08 -3.33 -21.06
C SER A 68 -11.21 -2.63 -20.02
N TRP A 69 -10.45 -3.47 -19.32
CA TRP A 69 -9.54 -3.09 -18.24
C TRP A 69 -8.17 -3.67 -18.54
N GLU A 70 -7.15 -2.85 -18.36
CA GLU A 70 -5.76 -3.27 -18.27
C GLU A 70 -5.40 -3.38 -16.79
N TRP A 71 -4.96 -4.56 -16.37
CA TRP A 71 -4.55 -4.81 -14.99
C TRP A 71 -3.02 -4.84 -14.91
N THR A 72 -2.46 -4.04 -14.01
CA THR A 72 -1.04 -4.00 -13.71
C THR A 72 -0.79 -4.67 -12.36
N GLU A 73 0.06 -5.69 -12.36
CA GLU A 73 0.64 -6.28 -11.16
C GLU A 73 1.95 -5.58 -10.83
N LEU A 74 2.10 -5.19 -9.57
CA LEU A 74 3.23 -4.40 -9.07
C LEU A 74 4.16 -5.21 -8.16
N GLY A 75 3.94 -6.52 -8.07
CA GLY A 75 4.66 -7.41 -7.14
C GLY A 75 4.38 -7.05 -5.68
N ASP A 76 5.42 -7.12 -4.86
CA ASP A 76 5.35 -6.84 -3.41
C ASP A 76 5.33 -5.33 -3.16
N VAL A 77 4.16 -4.71 -3.37
CA VAL A 77 3.97 -3.26 -3.17
C VAL A 77 4.32 -2.84 -1.74
N VAL A 78 3.97 -3.66 -0.75
CA VAL A 78 4.37 -3.43 0.63
C VAL A 78 4.74 -4.76 1.27
N PRO A 79 6.01 -4.93 1.69
CA PRO A 79 6.42 -6.14 2.36
C PRO A 79 5.71 -6.26 3.71
N PHE A 80 5.42 -7.48 4.09
CA PHE A 80 4.87 -7.82 5.40
C PHE A 80 5.69 -8.95 6.00
N PHE A 81 5.85 -8.91 7.31
CA PHE A 81 6.58 -9.91 8.07
C PHE A 81 5.69 -10.31 9.26
N SER A 82 5.66 -11.59 9.60
CA SER A 82 5.01 -12.06 10.84
C SER A 82 3.56 -11.59 10.98
N VAL A 83 2.67 -12.16 10.17
CA VAL A 83 1.23 -11.87 10.26
C VAL A 83 0.71 -12.46 11.57
N PRO A 84 0.11 -11.67 12.48
CA PRO A 84 -0.37 -12.21 13.75
C PRO A 84 -1.48 -13.24 13.54
N LYS A 85 -1.64 -14.20 14.46
CA LYS A 85 -2.69 -15.23 14.38
C LYS A 85 -4.08 -14.65 14.11
N GLY A 86 -4.72 -15.11 13.03
CA GLY A 86 -6.03 -14.63 12.61
C GLY A 86 -6.02 -13.21 12.01
N GLY A 87 -4.83 -12.67 11.79
CA GLY A 87 -4.58 -11.41 11.11
C GLY A 87 -5.14 -11.42 9.68
N ARG A 88 -5.46 -10.22 9.20
CA ARG A 88 -5.97 -10.03 7.84
C ARG A 88 -5.20 -8.91 7.19
N HIS A 89 -4.91 -9.09 5.91
CA HIS A 89 -4.28 -8.10 5.06
C HIS A 89 -5.31 -7.07 4.62
N VAL A 90 -5.10 -5.82 4.98
CA VAL A 90 -5.93 -4.67 4.62
C VAL A 90 -4.99 -3.62 4.07
N PHE A 91 -5.19 -3.29 2.80
CA PHE A 91 -4.47 -2.19 2.18
C PHE A 91 -5.12 -0.86 2.56
N HIS A 92 -4.26 0.12 2.81
CA HIS A 92 -4.62 1.52 2.94
C HIS A 92 -4.08 2.26 1.73
N THR A 93 -4.89 3.13 1.13
CA THR A 93 -4.44 3.94 0.00
C THR A 93 -4.85 5.38 0.16
N SER A 94 -4.02 6.30 -0.35
CA SER A 94 -4.33 7.71 -0.40
C SER A 94 -3.73 8.36 -1.63
N THR A 95 -4.45 9.30 -2.23
CA THR A 95 -3.98 10.04 -3.40
C THR A 95 -3.13 11.21 -2.98
N LEU A 96 -1.93 11.28 -3.55
CA LEU A 96 -1.06 12.43 -3.45
C LEU A 96 -1.05 13.16 -4.80
N SER A 97 -1.85 14.22 -4.88
CA SER A 97 -1.94 15.04 -6.09
C SER A 97 -0.72 15.94 -6.23
N CYS A 98 0.10 15.68 -7.25
CA CYS A 98 1.17 16.56 -7.69
C CYS A 98 0.66 17.44 -8.84
N ASN A 99 1.33 18.57 -9.11
CA ASN A 99 0.86 19.55 -10.12
C ASN A 99 0.65 18.95 -11.53
N THR A 100 1.32 17.86 -11.86
CA THR A 100 1.33 17.24 -13.20
C THR A 100 0.93 15.77 -13.20
N SER A 101 0.70 15.16 -12.04
CA SER A 101 0.46 13.72 -11.92
C SER A 101 -0.23 13.38 -10.59
N THR A 102 -0.96 12.28 -10.57
CA THR A 102 -1.46 11.68 -9.34
C THR A 102 -0.51 10.57 -8.93
N LEU A 103 -0.01 10.63 -7.70
CA LEU A 103 0.67 9.53 -7.05
C LEU A 103 -0.33 8.78 -6.17
N LEU A 104 -0.17 7.47 -6.05
CA LEU A 104 -0.95 6.66 -5.12
C LEU A 104 -0.03 6.12 -4.03
N LEU A 105 -0.33 6.50 -2.79
CA LEU A 105 0.34 5.97 -1.62
C LEU A 105 -0.36 4.66 -1.23
N VAL A 106 0.41 3.62 -0.94
CA VAL A 106 -0.11 2.29 -0.60
C VAL A 106 0.61 1.74 0.63
N GLY A 107 -0.15 1.40 1.66
CA GLY A 107 0.32 0.76 2.88
C GLY A 107 -0.50 -0.49 3.20
N SER A 108 -0.03 -1.30 4.15
CA SER A 108 -0.76 -2.46 4.66
C SER A 108 -0.76 -2.48 6.18
N ASN A 109 -1.84 -2.96 6.79
CA ASN A 109 -1.97 -3.06 8.24
C ASN A 109 -1.08 -4.12 8.92
N VAL A 110 -0.34 -4.89 8.11
CA VAL A 110 0.67 -5.86 8.56
C VAL A 110 2.08 -5.48 8.08
N GLY A 111 2.24 -4.22 7.67
CA GLY A 111 3.52 -3.63 7.31
C GLY A 111 3.69 -2.27 7.95
N SER A 112 4.94 -1.83 8.06
CA SER A 112 5.31 -0.48 8.50
C SER A 112 5.48 0.47 7.32
N ASP A 113 5.89 -0.06 6.16
CA ASP A 113 6.25 0.73 4.99
C ASP A 113 5.05 1.17 4.15
N VAL A 114 5.24 2.29 3.46
CA VAL A 114 4.30 2.82 2.47
C VAL A 114 5.02 3.00 1.14
N ALA A 115 4.54 2.28 0.14
CA ALA A 115 4.99 2.45 -1.24
C ALA A 115 4.30 3.64 -1.91
N ILE A 116 4.98 4.14 -2.94
CA ILE A 116 4.51 5.23 -3.78
C ILE A 116 4.41 4.71 -5.19
N LEU A 117 3.22 4.77 -5.75
CA LEU A 117 2.96 4.33 -7.12
C LEU A 117 2.76 5.54 -8.01
N ALA A 118 3.31 5.47 -9.21
CA ALA A 118 3.17 6.50 -10.23
C ALA A 118 2.98 5.89 -11.60
N LYS A 119 2.29 6.63 -12.46
CA LYS A 119 2.21 6.27 -13.88
C LYS A 119 3.45 6.74 -14.62
N GLN A 120 4.34 5.81 -14.97
CA GLN A 120 5.57 6.04 -15.73
C GLN A 120 5.44 5.43 -17.12
N ASN A 121 5.72 6.21 -18.17
CA ASN A 121 5.67 5.74 -19.57
C ASN A 121 4.34 5.06 -19.97
N GLY A 122 3.23 5.41 -19.33
CA GLY A 122 1.91 4.86 -19.60
C GLY A 122 1.51 3.65 -18.74
N ALA A 123 2.43 3.07 -17.96
CA ALA A 123 2.17 1.97 -17.03
C ALA A 123 2.31 2.44 -15.58
N TRP A 124 1.66 1.75 -14.64
CA TRP A 124 1.88 1.99 -13.22
C TRP A 124 3.15 1.27 -12.76
N ASP A 125 3.93 1.93 -11.93
CA ASP A 125 5.16 1.39 -11.36
C ASP A 125 5.37 1.90 -9.93
N ILE A 126 6.16 1.14 -9.15
CA ILE A 126 6.63 1.55 -7.84
C ILE A 126 7.74 2.58 -8.03
N ILE A 127 7.68 3.70 -7.31
CA ILE A 127 8.80 4.63 -7.24
C ILE A 127 9.78 4.11 -6.21
N ASP A 128 10.96 3.72 -6.69
CA ASP A 128 12.10 3.45 -5.82
C ASP A 128 12.61 4.75 -5.21
N VAL A 129 12.57 4.81 -3.88
CA VAL A 129 13.09 5.92 -3.09
C VAL A 129 14.37 5.49 -2.39
N GLU A 130 15.37 6.37 -2.38
CA GLU A 130 16.63 6.14 -1.67
C GLU A 130 16.39 5.81 -0.18
N GLU A 131 17.21 4.91 0.36
CA GLU A 131 17.15 4.49 1.75
C GLU A 131 17.16 5.68 2.73
N GLY A 132 16.27 5.63 3.72
CA GLY A 132 16.11 6.69 4.72
C GLY A 132 15.14 7.81 4.29
N ASN A 133 14.76 7.82 3.01
CA ASN A 133 13.75 8.75 2.50
C ASN A 133 12.40 8.05 2.27
N GLN A 134 12.16 6.84 2.79
CA GLN A 134 10.85 6.17 2.67
C GLN A 134 9.84 6.69 3.70
N MET A 135 8.55 6.48 3.40
CA MET A 135 7.49 6.64 4.38
C MET A 135 7.29 5.32 5.11
N SER A 136 7.48 5.33 6.43
CA SER A 136 7.24 4.17 7.27
C SER A 136 6.67 4.60 8.62
N CYS A 137 5.93 3.72 9.28
CA CYS A 137 5.67 3.83 10.70
C CYS A 137 7.01 3.83 11.48
N PRO A 138 7.09 4.53 12.63
CA PRO A 138 8.28 4.51 13.46
C PRO A 138 8.43 3.15 14.17
N THR A 139 9.57 2.96 14.83
CA THR A 139 9.75 1.89 15.81
C THR A 139 9.33 2.35 17.20
N ASP A 140 9.04 1.40 18.09
CA ASP A 140 8.76 1.69 19.50
C ASP A 140 10.03 1.78 20.36
N GLU A 141 9.87 1.74 21.69
CA GLU A 141 10.99 1.85 22.64
C GLU A 141 11.93 0.63 22.66
N ASP A 142 11.48 -0.50 22.11
CA ASP A 142 12.23 -1.76 22.01
C ASP A 142 12.81 -1.98 20.60
N ASP A 143 12.78 -0.94 19.76
CA ASP A 143 13.17 -0.97 18.34
C ASP A 143 12.30 -1.91 17.48
N GLU A 144 11.07 -2.24 17.92
CA GLU A 144 10.13 -3.05 17.16
C GLU A 144 9.32 -2.20 16.16
N PHE A 145 9.05 -2.75 14.97
CA PHE A 145 8.28 -2.05 13.94
C PHE A 145 6.81 -1.89 14.35
N LEU A 146 6.30 -0.66 14.28
CA LEU A 146 4.87 -0.41 14.42
C LEU A 146 4.15 -0.61 13.08
N PHE A 147 2.91 -1.10 13.14
CA PHE A 147 2.11 -1.34 11.96
C PHE A 147 1.22 -0.15 11.60
N LEU A 148 0.93 -0.02 10.31
CA LEU A 148 0.05 1.02 9.80
C LEU A 148 -1.40 0.77 10.20
N MET A 149 -2.01 1.75 10.88
CA MET A 149 -3.44 1.77 11.21
C MET A 149 -4.25 2.66 10.27
N GLY A 150 -3.60 3.62 9.60
CA GLY A 150 -4.26 4.52 8.68
C GLY A 150 -3.28 5.34 7.85
N LEU A 151 -3.67 5.61 6.61
CA LEU A 151 -2.91 6.42 5.65
C LEU A 151 -3.83 7.50 5.10
N GLY A 152 -3.35 8.74 5.11
CA GLY A 152 -4.07 9.88 4.55
C GLY A 152 -3.14 10.95 4.01
N VAL A 153 -3.70 11.93 3.32
CA VAL A 153 -3.01 13.14 2.90
C VAL A 153 -3.80 14.33 3.43
N VAL A 154 -3.16 15.14 4.27
CA VAL A 154 -3.73 16.37 4.79
C VAL A 154 -3.25 17.53 3.96
N MET A 155 -4.16 18.37 3.48
CA MET A 155 -3.80 19.61 2.82
C MET A 155 -3.60 20.68 3.90
N VAL A 156 -2.41 21.29 3.95
CA VAL A 156 -2.09 22.33 4.93
C VAL A 156 -1.68 23.63 4.22
N PRO A 157 -2.20 24.80 4.63
CA PRO A 157 -1.73 26.08 4.11
C PRO A 157 -0.38 26.43 4.73
N ILE A 158 0.63 26.69 3.91
CA ILE A 158 1.95 27.13 4.41
C ILE A 158 1.97 28.66 4.48
N PRO A 159 2.25 29.27 5.65
CA PRO A 159 2.35 30.72 5.78
C PRO A 159 3.34 31.32 4.78
N GLY A 160 2.92 32.32 4.00
CA GLY A 160 3.72 32.95 2.96
C GLY A 160 3.62 32.31 1.57
N MET A 161 2.98 31.15 1.46
CA MET A 161 2.63 30.53 0.18
C MET A 161 1.13 30.71 -0.12
N GLN A 162 0.78 30.92 -1.39
CA GLN A 162 -0.63 31.02 -1.82
C GLN A 162 -1.26 29.65 -2.15
N ARG A 163 -0.57 28.55 -1.86
CA ARG A 163 -0.99 27.19 -2.21
C ARG A 163 -1.14 26.34 -0.96
N TRP A 164 -2.07 25.39 -1.03
CA TRP A 164 -2.18 24.31 -0.07
C TRP A 164 -1.17 23.24 -0.44
N HIS A 165 -0.43 22.74 0.54
CA HIS A 165 0.58 21.72 0.35
C HIS A 165 0.08 20.39 0.92
N PRO A 166 0.27 19.27 0.19
CA PRO A 166 -0.11 17.96 0.69
C PRO A 166 0.93 17.45 1.70
N PHE A 167 0.45 16.89 2.80
CA PHE A 167 1.25 16.24 3.83
C PHE A 167 0.70 14.83 4.05
N PRO A 168 1.34 13.78 3.51
CA PRO A 168 1.02 12.41 3.87
C PRO A 168 1.11 12.22 5.37
N THR A 169 0.20 11.46 5.94
CA THR A 169 0.14 11.18 7.38
C THR A 169 -0.16 9.71 7.59
N LEU A 170 0.62 9.10 8.49
CA LEU A 170 0.49 7.71 8.93
C LEU A 170 -0.01 7.70 10.37
N ALA A 171 -0.99 6.87 10.65
CA ALA A 171 -1.37 6.47 11.99
C ALA A 171 -0.77 5.10 12.29
N SER A 172 -0.14 4.93 13.44
CA SER A 172 0.53 3.68 13.83
C SER A 172 -0.22 2.98 14.96
N THR A 173 0.11 1.72 15.24
CA THR A 173 -0.51 0.88 16.29
C THR A 173 -0.38 1.41 17.71
N ASP A 174 0.65 2.20 18.01
CA ASP A 174 0.83 2.90 19.29
C ASP A 174 -0.07 4.14 19.45
N GLY A 175 -0.83 4.50 18.42
CA GLY A 175 -1.68 5.68 18.36
C GLY A 175 -0.95 6.97 17.96
N SER A 176 0.34 6.89 17.60
CA SER A 176 1.09 8.04 17.07
C SER A 176 0.62 8.42 15.66
N LEU A 177 0.85 9.69 15.32
CA LEU A 177 0.65 10.23 13.98
C LEU A 177 1.98 10.79 13.46
N THR A 178 2.44 10.27 12.33
CA THR A 178 3.67 10.73 11.66
C THR A 178 3.31 11.43 10.36
N GLY A 179 3.74 12.68 10.22
CA GLY A 179 3.54 13.48 9.01
C GLY A 179 4.81 13.52 8.16
N PHE A 180 4.65 13.49 6.84
CA PHE A 180 5.75 13.56 5.88
C PHE A 180 5.61 14.81 5.01
N VAL A 181 6.74 15.39 4.63
CA VAL A 181 6.79 16.52 3.71
C VAL A 181 7.31 16.03 2.36
N PRO A 182 6.47 15.95 1.32
CA PRO A 182 6.94 15.65 -0.03
C PRO A 182 7.92 16.74 -0.48
N CYS A 183 9.17 16.36 -0.74
CA CYS A 183 10.22 17.32 -1.06
C CYS A 183 10.41 17.58 -2.55
N HIS A 184 9.69 16.86 -3.44
CA HIS A 184 9.90 16.97 -4.89
C HIS A 184 8.84 17.72 -5.68
N GLU A 185 9.33 18.64 -6.51
CA GLU A 185 8.64 19.16 -7.69
C GLU A 185 9.08 18.43 -8.99
N ILE A 186 10.14 17.60 -8.99
CA ILE A 186 10.75 16.96 -10.18
C ILE A 186 11.33 15.57 -9.85
N LEU A 187 11.06 14.54 -10.66
CA LEU A 187 11.61 13.17 -10.49
C LEU A 187 13.16 13.14 -10.42
N GLY A 188 13.73 12.45 -9.41
CA GLY A 188 15.13 11.99 -9.43
C GLY A 188 16.08 12.44 -8.31
N GLU A 189 15.65 13.25 -7.34
CA GLU A 189 16.40 13.47 -6.10
C GLU A 189 15.50 13.14 -4.88
N GLN A 190 16.01 13.24 -3.65
CA GLN A 190 15.47 12.64 -2.40
C GLN A 190 13.97 12.90 -2.10
N PHE A 191 13.15 11.85 -2.04
CA PHE A 191 11.67 11.92 -2.08
C PHE A 191 10.99 12.46 -0.80
N PHE A 192 11.58 12.27 0.39
CA PHE A 192 11.07 12.81 1.65
C PHE A 192 12.21 13.26 2.56
N SER A 193 11.99 14.34 3.32
CA SER A 193 12.78 14.64 4.53
C SER A 193 11.86 14.49 5.74
N ARG A 194 12.38 13.84 6.80
CA ARG A 194 11.70 13.72 8.10
C ARG A 194 11.70 15.05 8.84
#